data_AF-A0A5N5UWK8-F1
#
_entry.id   AF-A0A5N5UWK8-F1
#
_cell.length_a   1.000
_cell.length_b   1.000
_cell.length_c   1.000
_cell.angle_alpha   90.00
_cell.angle_beta   90.00
_cell.angle_gamma   90.00
#
_symmetry.space_group_name_H-M   'P 1'
#
loop_
_entity.id
_entity.type
_entity.pdbx_description
1 polymer ?
#
loop_
_entity_poly.entity_id
_entity_poly.type
_entity_poly.pdbx_seq_one_letter_code
_entity_poly.pdbx_strand_id
1 'polypeptide(L)'
;MEQVFELDPAAGEAELRVQLEQLEMLKSRIAAQQARVTAAWRAKRHAAEAAAGVPKSKRGHGLASEVALARHDAPNAGGRHLGMARALVEEMPYTLAALECGALSEYRAMLIVRESACLSVEHRRDLDARLCADITRLAGWGDRRVAAQARQIACELDVAAVVDRSAKAP
;
A
#
# COMPACT_ATOMS: atom_id res chain seq x y z
N MET A 1 24.08 6.53 -4.56
CA MET A 1 23.02 5.60 -5.02
C MET A 1 23.61 4.51 -5.91
N GLU A 2 24.63 4.81 -6.73
CA GLU A 2 25.28 3.83 -7.64
C GLU A 2 26.02 2.68 -6.93
N GLN A 3 26.69 2.92 -5.79
CA GLN A 3 27.46 1.88 -5.09
C GLN A 3 26.64 0.67 -4.60
N VAL A 4 25.32 0.81 -4.38
CA VAL A 4 24.47 -0.32 -3.94
C VAL A 4 24.31 -1.37 -5.04
N PHE A 5 24.51 -0.97 -6.31
CA PHE A 5 24.32 -1.83 -7.48
C PHE A 5 25.62 -2.48 -7.98
N GLU A 6 26.76 -2.19 -7.36
CA GLU A 6 28.03 -2.85 -7.68
C GLU A 6 28.21 -4.08 -6.80
N LEU A 7 28.41 -5.24 -7.42
CA LEU A 7 28.71 -6.48 -6.72
C LEU A 7 30.23 -6.67 -6.69
N ASP A 8 30.84 -6.63 -5.50
CA ASP A 8 32.24 -6.97 -5.33
C ASP A 8 32.41 -8.51 -5.39
N PRO A 9 33.15 -9.05 -6.38
CA PRO A 9 33.38 -10.50 -6.47
C PRO A 9 34.16 -11.08 -5.28
N ALA A 10 34.86 -10.24 -4.50
CA ALA A 10 35.60 -10.64 -3.31
C ALA A 10 34.78 -10.55 -2.01
N ALA A 11 33.52 -10.08 -2.06
CA ALA A 11 32.69 -9.89 -0.88
C ALA A 11 32.42 -11.19 -0.12
N GLY A 12 32.49 -11.13 1.21
CA GLY A 12 32.13 -12.23 2.10
C GLY A 12 30.61 -12.39 2.28
N GLU A 13 30.17 -13.53 2.83
CA GLU A 13 28.74 -13.83 3.06
C GLU A 13 28.01 -12.75 3.86
N ALA A 14 28.65 -12.20 4.90
CA ALA A 14 28.07 -11.15 5.73
C ALA A 14 27.85 -9.83 4.95
N GLU A 15 28.77 -9.47 4.06
CA GLU A 15 28.68 -8.28 3.22
C GLU A 15 27.58 -8.45 2.17
N LEU A 16 27.50 -9.63 1.54
CA LEU A 16 26.43 -9.98 0.61
C LEU A 16 25.05 -9.91 1.27
N ARG A 17 24.92 -10.37 2.53
CA ARG A 17 23.67 -10.22 3.30
C ARG A 17 23.29 -8.76 3.51
N VAL A 18 24.24 -7.91 3.92
CA VAL A 18 24.01 -6.47 4.12
C VAL A 18 23.60 -5.79 2.80
N GLN A 19 24.26 -6.13 1.69
CA GLN A 19 23.90 -5.60 0.38
C GLN A 19 22.48 -6.00 -0.04
N LEU A 20 22.10 -7.26 0.21
CA LEU A 20 20.74 -7.73 -0.08
C LEU A 20 19.68 -7.00 0.76
N GLU A 21 19.95 -6.77 2.04
CA GLU A 21 19.07 -5.99 2.93
C GLU A 21 18.89 -4.54 2.44
N GLN A 22 19.96 -3.90 1.95
CA GLN A 22 19.90 -2.56 1.37
C GLN A 22 19.09 -2.51 0.08
N LEU A 23 19.26 -3.49 -0.81
CA LEU A 23 18.49 -3.60 -2.05
C LEU A 23 16.99 -3.79 -1.76
N GLU A 24 16.64 -4.61 -0.77
CA GLU A 24 15.23 -4.82 -0.37
C GLU A 24 14.60 -3.54 0.23
N MET A 25 15.35 -2.80 1.05
CA MET A 25 14.90 -1.51 1.56
C MET A 25 14.66 -0.52 0.41
N LEU A 26 15.58 -0.47 -0.57
CA LEU A 26 15.45 0.40 -1.74
C LEU A 26 14.23 0.02 -2.59
N LYS A 27 14.00 -1.27 -2.83
CA LYS A 27 12.81 -1.76 -3.55
C LYS A 27 11.52 -1.33 -2.86
N SER A 28 11.47 -1.45 -1.53
CA SER A 28 10.30 -1.06 -0.72
C SER A 28 10.05 0.46 -0.78
N ARG A 29 11.12 1.27 -0.68
CA ARG A 29 11.04 2.73 -0.85
C ARG A 29 10.59 3.14 -2.25
N ILE A 30 11.08 2.47 -3.30
CA ILE A 30 10.62 2.69 -4.68
C ILE A 30 9.13 2.39 -4.79
N ALA A 31 8.65 1.27 -4.22
CA ALA A 31 7.23 0.93 -4.23
C ALA A 31 6.36 1.96 -3.50
N ALA A 32 6.80 2.47 -2.34
CA ALA A 32 6.12 3.58 -1.64
C ALA A 32 6.06 4.83 -2.53
N GLN A 33 7.15 5.18 -3.20
CA GLN A 33 7.18 6.34 -4.09
C GLN A 33 6.28 6.13 -5.32
N GLN A 34 6.23 4.93 -5.89
CA GLN A 34 5.29 4.60 -6.96
C GLN A 34 3.84 4.78 -6.51
N ALA A 35 3.48 4.34 -5.29
CA ALA A 35 2.16 4.58 -4.73
C ALA A 35 1.84 6.09 -4.62
N ARG A 36 2.78 6.90 -4.12
CA ARG A 36 2.63 8.38 -4.03
C ARG A 36 2.43 9.02 -5.41
N VAL A 37 3.26 8.65 -6.40
CA VAL A 37 3.18 9.17 -7.77
C VAL A 37 1.86 8.77 -8.43
N THR A 38 1.43 7.51 -8.29
CA THR A 38 0.15 7.02 -8.82
C THR A 38 -1.04 7.76 -8.19
N ALA A 39 -1.04 7.99 -6.88
CA ALA A 39 -2.10 8.75 -6.21
C ALA A 39 -2.13 10.22 -6.67
N ALA A 40 -0.96 10.86 -6.82
CA ALA A 40 -0.85 12.23 -7.33
C ALA A 40 -1.33 12.34 -8.79
N TRP A 41 -0.97 11.37 -9.64
CA TRP A 41 -1.46 11.33 -11.02
C TRP A 41 -2.98 11.18 -11.07
N ARG A 42 -3.55 10.29 -10.26
CA ARG A 42 -5.00 10.16 -10.11
C ARG A 42 -5.66 11.47 -9.72
N ALA A 43 -5.17 12.13 -8.68
CA ALA A 43 -5.70 13.43 -8.22
C ALA A 43 -5.67 14.48 -9.35
N LYS A 44 -4.56 14.60 -10.07
CA LYS A 44 -4.43 15.53 -11.21
C LYS A 44 -5.41 15.20 -12.34
N ARG A 45 -5.56 13.92 -12.72
CA ARG A 45 -6.51 13.48 -13.75
C ARG A 45 -7.94 13.84 -13.36
N HIS A 46 -8.36 13.47 -12.15
CA HIS A 46 -9.70 13.76 -11.65
C HIS A 46 -9.99 15.26 -11.57
N ALA A 47 -9.01 16.08 -11.17
CA ALA A 47 -9.16 17.54 -11.12
C ALA A 47 -9.31 18.15 -12.53
N ALA A 48 -8.48 17.73 -13.49
CA ALA A 48 -8.55 18.19 -14.87
C ALA A 48 -9.90 17.83 -15.53
N GLU A 49 -10.35 16.59 -15.36
CA GLU A 49 -11.65 16.14 -15.88
C GLU A 49 -12.83 16.84 -15.19
N ALA A 50 -12.71 17.16 -13.90
CA ALA A 50 -13.72 17.95 -13.20
C ALA A 50 -13.83 19.36 -13.76
N ALA A 51 -12.70 20.02 -14.00
CA ALA A 51 -12.65 21.35 -14.62
C ALA A 51 -13.21 21.34 -16.06
N ALA A 52 -13.04 20.23 -16.78
CA ALA A 52 -13.61 20.02 -18.11
C ALA A 52 -15.10 19.59 -18.11
N GLY A 53 -15.76 19.55 -16.95
CA GLY A 53 -17.18 19.19 -16.85
C GLY A 53 -17.48 17.69 -17.03
N VAL A 54 -16.46 16.82 -16.98
CA VAL A 54 -16.67 15.37 -17.08
C VAL A 54 -17.48 14.89 -15.86
N PRO A 55 -18.56 14.11 -16.05
CA PRO A 55 -19.34 13.54 -14.96
C PRO A 55 -18.49 12.71 -13.99
N LYS A 56 -18.77 12.77 -12.68
CA LYS A 56 -17.99 12.05 -11.65
C LYS A 56 -17.83 10.55 -11.94
N SER A 57 -18.84 9.91 -12.53
CA SER A 57 -18.84 8.49 -12.90
C SER A 57 -17.90 8.13 -14.06
N LYS A 58 -17.48 9.11 -14.88
CA LYS A 58 -16.59 8.92 -16.04
C LYS A 58 -15.15 9.35 -15.78
N ARG A 59 -14.86 9.95 -14.61
CA ARG A 59 -13.53 10.45 -14.27
C ARG A 59 -12.55 9.31 -14.02
N GLY A 60 -11.33 9.44 -14.53
CA GLY A 60 -10.26 8.46 -14.39
C GLY A 60 -10.44 7.23 -15.29
N HIS A 61 -11.36 7.26 -16.25
CA HIS A 61 -11.54 6.15 -17.19
C HIS A 61 -10.24 5.89 -17.95
N GLY A 62 -9.80 4.63 -18.03
CA GLY A 62 -8.54 4.24 -18.67
C GLY A 62 -7.27 4.46 -17.83
N LEU A 63 -7.33 5.26 -16.76
CA LEU A 63 -6.14 5.58 -15.94
C LEU A 63 -5.47 4.34 -15.33
N ALA A 64 -6.26 3.34 -14.92
CA ALA A 64 -5.73 2.08 -14.41
C ALA A 64 -4.80 1.41 -15.45
N SER A 65 -5.23 1.32 -16.70
CA SER A 65 -4.42 0.74 -17.78
C SER A 65 -3.16 1.57 -18.05
N GLU A 66 -3.26 2.91 -18.04
CA GLU A 66 -2.10 3.80 -18.18
C GLU A 66 -1.07 3.57 -17.06
N VAL A 67 -1.51 3.41 -15.82
CA VAL A 67 -0.65 3.10 -14.67
C VAL A 67 0.03 1.74 -14.81
N ALA A 68 -0.70 0.71 -15.26
CA ALA A 68 -0.11 -0.60 -15.49
C ALA A 68 0.98 -0.55 -16.57
N LEU A 69 0.71 0.13 -17.69
CA LEU A 69 1.68 0.31 -18.77
C LEU A 69 2.95 1.04 -18.29
N ALA A 70 2.79 2.11 -17.51
CA ALA A 70 3.91 2.84 -16.92
C ALA A 70 4.75 1.99 -15.95
N ARG A 71 4.15 0.95 -15.37
CA ARG A 71 4.82 -0.01 -14.48
C ARG A 71 5.32 -1.28 -15.19
N HIS A 72 5.18 -1.36 -16.51
CA HIS A 72 5.48 -2.55 -17.31
C HIS A 72 4.70 -3.80 -16.89
N ASP A 73 3.47 -3.61 -16.40
CA ASP A 73 2.57 -4.67 -15.98
C ASP A 73 1.42 -4.89 -16.98
N ALA A 74 0.76 -6.05 -16.88
CA ALA A 74 -0.44 -6.33 -17.66
C ALA A 74 -1.55 -5.29 -17.38
N PRO A 75 -2.33 -4.84 -18.39
CA PRO A 75 -3.32 -3.78 -18.20
C PRO A 75 -4.34 -4.04 -17.08
N ASN A 76 -4.72 -5.30 -16.87
CA ASN A 76 -5.65 -5.72 -15.82
C ASN A 76 -5.07 -5.60 -14.39
N ALA A 77 -3.75 -5.49 -14.23
CA ALA A 77 -3.10 -5.26 -12.94
C ALA A 77 -3.21 -3.78 -12.47
N GLY A 78 -3.57 -2.87 -13.37
CA GLY A 78 -3.58 -1.42 -13.09
C GLY A 78 -4.56 -1.01 -11.99
N GLY A 79 -5.73 -1.66 -11.93
CA GLY A 79 -6.72 -1.41 -10.88
C GLY A 79 -6.19 -1.69 -9.48
N ARG A 80 -5.35 -2.72 -9.34
CA ARG A 80 -4.68 -3.08 -8.08
C ARG A 80 -3.71 -1.98 -7.65
N HIS A 81 -2.87 -1.49 -8.56
CA HIS A 81 -1.92 -0.40 -8.27
C HIS A 81 -2.63 0.91 -7.91
N LEU A 82 -3.67 1.27 -8.67
CA LEU A 82 -4.44 2.48 -8.41
C LEU A 82 -5.20 2.40 -7.07
N GLY A 83 -5.78 1.24 -6.75
CA GLY A 83 -6.46 0.99 -5.48
C GLY A 83 -5.51 1.04 -4.29
N MET A 84 -4.34 0.37 -4.39
CA MET A 84 -3.31 0.40 -3.36
C MET A 84 -2.76 1.82 -3.14
N ALA A 85 -2.40 2.52 -4.23
CA ALA A 85 -1.91 3.89 -4.15
C ALA A 85 -2.88 4.81 -3.42
N ARG A 86 -4.17 4.72 -3.76
CA ARG A 86 -5.22 5.48 -3.10
C ARG A 86 -5.31 5.14 -1.60
N ALA A 87 -5.42 3.87 -1.26
CA ALA A 87 -5.57 3.43 0.13
C ALA A 87 -4.36 3.86 0.99
N LEU A 88 -3.14 3.62 0.52
CA LEU A 88 -1.92 3.97 1.24
C LEU A 88 -1.78 5.48 1.48
N VAL A 89 -2.06 6.30 0.47
CA VAL A 89 -1.81 7.75 0.55
C VAL A 89 -2.95 8.50 1.27
N GLU A 90 -4.20 8.11 1.06
CA GLU A 90 -5.37 8.84 1.59
C GLU A 90 -5.83 8.29 2.97
N GLU A 91 -5.57 7.01 3.25
CA GLU A 91 -6.26 6.26 4.31
C GLU A 91 -5.29 5.50 5.24
N MET A 92 -4.07 5.16 4.81
CA MET A 92 -3.17 4.26 5.55
C MET A 92 -1.72 4.78 5.67
N PRO A 93 -1.50 5.95 6.32
CA PRO A 93 -0.18 6.57 6.42
C PRO A 93 0.87 5.73 7.16
N TYR A 94 0.50 4.90 8.14
CA TYR A 94 1.44 4.06 8.88
C TYR A 94 1.93 2.88 8.04
N THR A 95 1.04 2.24 7.26
CA THR A 95 1.41 1.20 6.30
C THR A 95 2.31 1.79 5.20
N LEU A 96 2.01 3.00 4.72
CA LEU A 96 2.87 3.70 3.76
C LEU A 96 4.25 3.99 4.34
N ALA A 97 4.33 4.47 5.58
CA ALA A 97 5.60 4.73 6.26
C ALA A 97 6.42 3.43 6.48
N ALA A 98 5.75 2.34 6.86
CA ALA A 98 6.37 1.03 7.03
C ALA A 98 6.92 0.46 5.71
N LEU A 99 6.23 0.70 4.58
CA LEU A 99 6.74 0.38 3.25
C LEU A 99 7.94 1.27 2.88
N GLU A 100 7.86 2.57 3.14
CA GLU A 100 8.88 3.55 2.79
C GLU A 100 10.22 3.35 3.54
N CYS A 101 10.18 2.85 4.77
CA CYS A 101 11.37 2.50 5.56
C CYS A 101 11.84 1.05 5.38
N GLY A 102 11.12 0.23 4.61
CA GLY A 102 11.48 -1.16 4.34
C GLY A 102 11.07 -2.18 5.42
N ALA A 103 10.29 -1.77 6.43
CA ALA A 103 9.70 -2.70 7.41
C ALA A 103 8.65 -3.62 6.75
N LEU A 104 8.02 -3.15 5.67
CA LEU A 104 7.17 -3.94 4.80
C LEU A 104 7.72 -3.98 3.38
N SER A 105 7.59 -5.13 2.73
CA SER A 105 7.68 -5.22 1.27
C SER A 105 6.39 -4.75 0.62
N GLU A 106 6.43 -4.41 -0.68
CA GLU A 106 5.25 -4.01 -1.46
C GLU A 106 4.14 -5.08 -1.37
N TYR A 107 4.51 -6.36 -1.45
CA TYR A 107 3.54 -7.45 -1.37
C TYR A 107 2.83 -7.51 -0.02
N ARG A 108 3.53 -7.26 1.10
CA ARG A 108 2.92 -7.24 2.42
C ARG A 108 2.02 -6.03 2.62
N ALA A 109 2.43 -4.86 2.14
CA ALA A 109 1.55 -3.69 2.12
C ALA A 109 0.28 -3.95 1.29
N MET A 110 0.39 -4.66 0.15
CA MET A 110 -0.76 -5.09 -0.66
C MET A 110 -1.69 -6.03 0.11
N LEU A 111 -1.15 -6.99 0.87
CA LEU A 111 -1.96 -7.88 1.71
C LEU A 111 -2.78 -7.07 2.73
N ILE A 112 -2.15 -6.12 3.43
CA ILE A 112 -2.83 -5.27 4.41
C ILE A 112 -3.97 -4.47 3.74
N VAL A 113 -3.69 -3.80 2.61
CA VAL A 113 -4.71 -3.07 1.84
C VAL A 113 -5.86 -3.99 1.44
N ARG A 114 -5.56 -5.21 0.95
CA ARG A 114 -6.57 -6.19 0.53
C ARG A 114 -7.47 -6.62 1.69
N GLU A 115 -6.90 -6.97 2.84
CA GLU A 115 -7.69 -7.41 4.00
C GLU A 115 -8.53 -6.26 4.59
N SER A 116 -8.16 -5.00 4.36
CA SER A 116 -8.93 -3.82 4.79
C SER A 116 -9.99 -3.33 3.79
N ALA A 117 -10.15 -4.02 2.64
CA ALA A 117 -10.93 -3.52 1.51
C ALA A 117 -12.43 -3.29 1.83
N CYS A 118 -13.01 -4.05 2.76
CA CYS A 118 -14.41 -3.93 3.17
C CYS A 118 -14.69 -2.83 4.21
N LEU A 119 -13.64 -2.27 4.84
CA LEU A 119 -13.80 -1.29 5.92
C LEU A 119 -14.18 0.09 5.40
N SER A 120 -14.86 0.88 6.25
CA SER A 120 -14.97 2.33 6.06
C SER A 120 -13.59 2.99 6.11
N VAL A 121 -13.50 4.25 5.67
CA VAL A 121 -12.24 5.01 5.72
C VAL A 121 -11.75 5.15 7.16
N GLU A 122 -12.66 5.39 8.09
CA GLU A 122 -12.36 5.56 9.52
C GLU A 122 -11.81 4.26 10.12
N HIS A 123 -12.47 3.12 9.87
CA HIS A 123 -12.01 1.82 10.35
C HIS A 123 -10.72 1.36 9.67
N ARG A 124 -10.53 1.71 8.39
CA ARG A 124 -9.26 1.43 7.71
C ARG A 124 -8.10 2.22 8.32
N ARG A 125 -8.32 3.47 8.73
CA ARG A 125 -7.33 4.27 9.47
C ARG A 125 -7.01 3.67 10.84
N ASP A 126 -8.02 3.14 11.54
CA ASP A 126 -7.78 2.45 12.81
C ASP A 126 -6.98 1.14 12.60
N LEU A 127 -7.35 0.34 11.61
CA LEU A 127 -6.57 -0.85 11.24
C LEU A 127 -5.11 -0.50 10.94
N ASP A 128 -4.88 0.55 10.15
CA ASP A 128 -3.56 1.04 9.78
C ASP A 128 -2.72 1.40 11.02
N ALA A 129 -3.29 2.18 11.95
CA ALA A 129 -2.62 2.56 13.19
C ALA A 129 -2.34 1.35 14.08
N ARG A 130 -3.34 0.49 14.32
CA ARG A 130 -3.20 -0.69 15.18
C ARG A 130 -2.13 -1.66 14.69
N LEU A 131 -2.00 -1.82 13.37
CA LEU A 131 -1.10 -2.78 12.75
C LEU A 131 0.32 -2.23 12.54
N CYS A 132 0.44 -0.98 12.07
CA CYS A 132 1.70 -0.45 11.54
C CYS A 132 2.28 0.75 12.29
N ALA A 133 1.61 1.32 13.30
CA ALA A 133 2.17 2.46 14.04
C ALA A 133 3.48 2.11 14.77
N ASP A 134 3.59 0.87 15.26
CA ASP A 134 4.84 0.32 15.80
C ASP A 134 5.43 -0.71 14.82
N ILE A 135 6.28 -0.22 13.92
CA ILE A 135 6.95 -1.03 12.89
C ILE A 135 7.83 -2.15 13.48
N THR A 136 8.29 -2.03 14.73
CA THR A 136 9.16 -3.03 15.35
C THR A 136 8.41 -4.36 15.55
N ARG A 137 7.09 -4.31 15.71
CA ARG A 137 6.24 -5.50 15.84
C ARG A 137 6.19 -6.33 14.57
N LEU A 138 6.47 -5.74 13.42
CA LEU A 138 6.46 -6.41 12.11
C LEU A 138 7.73 -7.24 11.86
N ALA A 139 8.78 -7.03 12.66
CA ALA A 139 10.04 -7.75 12.54
C ALA A 139 9.83 -9.27 12.63
N GLY A 140 10.43 -10.01 11.69
CA GLY A 140 10.32 -11.46 11.62
C GLY A 140 8.94 -12.01 11.19
N TRP A 141 7.96 -11.16 10.86
CA TRP A 141 6.69 -11.65 10.35
C TRP A 141 6.84 -12.19 8.93
N GLY A 142 6.16 -13.31 8.65
CA GLY A 142 5.93 -13.81 7.31
C GLY A 142 4.60 -13.30 6.74
N ASP A 143 4.40 -13.48 5.43
CA ASP A 143 3.22 -12.99 4.70
C ASP A 143 1.90 -13.49 5.30
N ARG A 144 1.86 -14.76 5.72
CA ARG A 144 0.69 -15.35 6.38
C ARG A 144 0.34 -14.63 7.69
N ARG A 145 1.34 -14.24 8.49
CA ARG A 145 1.13 -13.55 9.76
C ARG A 145 0.63 -12.12 9.53
N VAL A 146 1.21 -11.41 8.55
CA VAL A 146 0.75 -10.07 8.14
C VAL A 146 -0.72 -10.13 7.72
N ALA A 147 -1.08 -11.03 6.81
CA ALA A 147 -2.45 -11.17 6.34
C ALA A 147 -3.41 -11.58 7.47
N ALA A 148 -3.02 -12.52 8.33
CA ALA A 148 -3.84 -12.97 9.45
C ALA A 148 -4.11 -11.84 10.46
N GLN A 149 -3.09 -11.05 10.80
CA GLN A 149 -3.23 -9.94 11.74
C GLN A 149 -4.09 -8.80 11.15
N ALA A 150 -3.87 -8.43 9.89
CA ALA A 150 -4.71 -7.44 9.21
C ALA A 150 -6.17 -7.89 9.16
N ARG A 151 -6.42 -9.17 8.79
CA ARG A 151 -7.76 -9.75 8.77
C ARG A 151 -8.41 -9.76 10.15
N GLN A 152 -7.68 -10.15 11.19
CA GLN A 152 -8.20 -10.18 12.55
C GLN A 152 -8.71 -8.79 12.96
N ILE A 153 -7.89 -7.75 12.78
CA ILE A 153 -8.27 -6.37 13.09
C ILE A 153 -9.47 -5.92 12.26
N ALA A 154 -9.49 -6.25 10.97
CA ALA A 154 -10.61 -5.92 10.08
C ALA A 154 -11.92 -6.56 10.54
N CYS A 155 -11.90 -7.85 10.92
CA CYS A 155 -13.07 -8.53 11.44
C CYS A 155 -13.57 -7.92 12.76
N GLU A 156 -12.67 -7.57 13.67
CA GLU A 156 -13.03 -6.90 14.93
C GLU A 156 -13.74 -5.56 14.68
N LEU A 157 -13.23 -4.76 13.73
CA LEU A 157 -13.80 -3.46 13.38
C LEU A 157 -15.13 -3.57 12.63
N ASP A 158 -15.29 -4.58 11.78
CA ASP A 158 -16.56 -4.81 11.08
C ASP A 158 -17.67 -5.25 12.05
N VAL A 159 -17.36 -6.13 13.00
CA VAL A 159 -18.29 -6.53 14.06
C VAL A 159 -18.71 -5.31 14.90
N ALA A 160 -17.76 -4.48 15.33
CA ALA A 160 -18.07 -3.25 16.06
C ALA A 160 -18.99 -2.31 15.24
N ALA A 161 -18.72 -2.17 13.94
CA ALA A 161 -19.54 -1.38 13.02
C ALA A 161 -20.99 -1.89 12.90
N VAL A 162 -21.18 -3.21 12.91
CA VAL A 162 -22.51 -3.82 12.86
C VAL A 162 -23.26 -3.56 14.17
N VAL A 163 -22.62 -3.79 15.32
CA VAL A 163 -23.23 -3.56 16.64
C VAL A 163 -23.65 -2.10 16.82
N ASP A 164 -22.78 -1.16 16.44
CA ASP A 164 -23.09 0.28 16.51
C ASP A 164 -24.27 0.68 15.61
N ARG A 165 -24.38 0.08 14.43
CA ARG A 165 -25.53 0.32 13.53
C ARG A 165 -26.81 -0.26 14.11
N SER A 166 -26.77 -1.45 14.69
CA SER A 166 -27.92 -2.08 15.35
C SER A 166 -28.37 -1.29 16.59
N ALA A 167 -27.44 -0.73 17.37
CA ALA A 167 -27.76 0.10 18.53
C ALA A 167 -28.35 1.47 18.16
N LYS A 168 -28.11 1.94 16.94
CA LYS A 168 -28.63 3.21 16.39
C LYS A 168 -29.89 3.03 15.54
N ALA A 169 -30.33 1.79 15.31
CA ALA A 169 -31.58 1.51 14.61
C ALA A 169 -32.77 1.70 15.58
N PRO A 170 -33.81 2.45 15.20
CA PRO A 170 -34.97 2.75 16.04
C PRO A 170 -35.85 1.53 16.32
#